data_AF-A0A6C0QXS9-F1
#
_entry.id   AF-A0A6C0QXS9-F1
#
_cell.length_a   1.000
_cell.length_b   1.000
_cell.length_c   1.000
_cell.angle_alpha   90.00
_cell.angle_beta   90.00
_cell.angle_gamma   90.00
#
_symmetry.space_group_name_H-M   'P 1'
#
loop_
_entity.id
_entity.type
_entity.pdbx_description
1 polymer ?
#
loop_
_entity_poly.entity_id
_entity_poly.type
_entity_poly.pdbx_seq_one_letter_code
_entity_poly.pdbx_strand_id
1 'polypeptide(L)'
;MTQPKSKIFLVYYMIFCISVVGIGVYLASVLDTDLFGANPPALQNEFMYLFLSHNIKNFVMYLLAFPISLFLQLFDFGGSAFQIAMSYRIQGPDATISRLIPHGLLEFPNMLFYQGMSQYVLFLGLMKKMIPLYVLSIIVLIIAAMLEGHF
;
A
#
# COMPACT_ATOMS: atom_id res chain seq x y z
N MET A 1 -18.51 5.27 20.68
CA MET A 1 -17.95 4.06 20.03
C MET A 1 -17.31 3.24 21.13
N THR A 2 -17.67 1.97 21.28
CA THR A 2 -17.10 1.13 22.35
C THR A 2 -15.63 0.85 22.04
N GLN A 3 -14.74 1.62 22.70
CA GLN A 3 -13.28 1.50 22.64
C GLN A 3 -12.70 0.07 22.54
N PRO A 4 -13.27 -0.98 23.18
CA PRO A 4 -12.75 -2.35 23.04
C PRO A 4 -12.72 -2.87 21.60
N LYS A 5 -13.75 -2.60 20.78
CA LYS A 5 -13.81 -3.14 19.41
C LYS A 5 -12.72 -2.56 18.51
N SER A 6 -12.41 -1.28 18.67
CA SER A 6 -11.35 -0.61 17.92
C SER A 6 -9.97 -1.13 18.31
N LYS A 7 -9.72 -1.39 19.61
CA LYS A 7 -8.46 -1.98 20.07
C LYS A 7 -8.25 -3.39 19.51
N ILE A 8 -9.28 -4.23 19.56
CA ILE A 8 -9.24 -5.59 18.99
C ILE A 8 -8.92 -5.53 17.49
N PHE A 9 -9.61 -4.66 16.76
CA PHE A 9 -9.34 -4.47 15.33
C PHE A 9 -7.90 -4.05 15.06
N LEU A 10 -7.35 -3.08 15.83
CA LEU A 10 -5.98 -2.62 15.63
C LEU A 10 -4.95 -3.73 15.87
N VAL A 11 -5.14 -4.56 16.90
CA VAL A 11 -4.27 -5.71 17.16
C VAL A 11 -4.35 -6.72 16.01
N TYR A 12 -5.57 -7.07 15.59
CA TYR A 12 -5.79 -7.93 14.42
C TYR A 12 -5.11 -7.37 13.17
N TYR A 13 -5.33 -6.09 12.86
CA TYR A 13 -4.84 -5.45 11.65
C TYR A 13 -3.31 -5.35 11.64
N MET A 14 -2.70 -5.10 12.80
CA MET A 14 -1.24 -5.12 12.96
C MET A 14 -0.67 -6.51 12.68
N ILE A 15 -1.25 -7.56 13.29
CA ILE A 15 -0.82 -8.95 13.06
C ILE A 15 -1.00 -9.32 11.59
N PHE A 16 -2.13 -8.93 10.99
CA PHE A 16 -2.39 -9.13 9.57
C PHE A 16 -1.30 -8.48 8.72
N CYS A 17 -1.03 -7.18 8.88
CA CYS A 17 0.00 -6.47 8.13
C CYS A 17 1.38 -7.12 8.25
N ILE A 18 1.82 -7.48 9.47
CA ILE A 18 3.10 -8.16 9.69
C ILE A 18 3.14 -9.50 8.95
N SER A 19 2.05 -10.27 9.00
CA SER A 19 1.95 -11.57 8.31
C SER A 19 2.03 -11.40 6.79
N VAL A 20 1.32 -10.42 6.23
CA VAL A 20 1.33 -10.13 4.79
C VAL A 20 2.72 -9.71 4.31
N VAL A 21 3.40 -8.83 5.06
CA VAL A 21 4.79 -8.46 4.78
C VAL A 21 5.70 -9.69 4.85
N GLY A 22 5.55 -10.51 5.88
CA GLY A 22 6.32 -11.74 6.06
C GLY A 22 6.16 -12.70 4.88
N ILE A 23 4.93 -12.88 4.36
CA ILE A 23 4.67 -13.68 3.17
C ILE A 23 5.37 -13.09 1.94
N GLY A 24 5.25 -11.79 1.70
CA GLY A 24 5.90 -11.13 0.56
C GLY A 24 7.42 -11.26 0.60
N VAL A 25 8.03 -11.03 1.76
CA VAL A 25 9.48 -11.18 1.97
C VAL A 25 9.93 -12.64 1.83
N TYR A 26 9.16 -13.59 2.36
CA TYR A 26 9.45 -15.02 2.22
C TYR A 26 9.38 -15.47 0.76
N LEU A 27 8.34 -15.09 0.02
CA LEU A 27 8.25 -15.39 -1.41
C LEU A 27 9.43 -14.80 -2.18
N ALA A 28 9.83 -13.57 -1.83
CA ALA A 28 10.99 -12.92 -2.41
C ALA A 28 12.32 -13.56 -2.00
N SER A 29 12.39 -14.39 -0.96
CA SER A 29 13.65 -15.07 -0.58
C SER A 29 13.81 -16.44 -1.23
N VAL A 30 12.70 -17.11 -1.54
CA VAL A 30 12.70 -18.47 -2.13
C VAL A 30 12.69 -18.47 -3.66
N LEU A 31 12.19 -17.42 -4.30
CA LEU A 31 12.14 -17.32 -5.75
C LEU A 31 13.48 -16.85 -6.34
N ASP A 32 13.80 -17.34 -7.53
CA ASP A 32 15.03 -16.94 -8.24
C ASP A 32 14.93 -15.50 -8.74
N THR A 33 15.98 -14.72 -8.57
CA THR A 33 16.08 -13.34 -9.06
C THR A 33 16.11 -13.27 -10.58
N ASP A 34 16.60 -14.31 -11.25
CA ASP A 34 16.72 -14.35 -12.71
C ASP A 34 15.36 -14.35 -13.42
N LEU A 35 14.29 -14.70 -12.70
CA LEU A 35 12.90 -14.64 -13.17
C LEU A 35 12.35 -13.20 -13.24
N PHE A 36 13.04 -12.23 -12.62
CA PHE A 36 12.57 -10.86 -12.46
C PHE A 36 13.58 -9.89 -13.04
N GLY A 37 13.41 -9.56 -14.32
CA GLY A 37 14.28 -8.62 -15.03
C GLY A 37 14.18 -7.19 -14.49
N ALA A 38 15.33 -6.52 -14.34
CA ALA A 38 15.42 -5.10 -14.01
C ALA A 38 15.23 -4.24 -15.28
N ASN A 39 14.02 -4.20 -15.82
CA ASN A 39 13.68 -3.20 -16.84
C ASN A 39 12.98 -2.02 -16.14
N PRO A 40 13.72 -0.97 -15.74
CA PRO A 40 13.08 0.23 -15.20
C PRO A 40 12.18 0.84 -16.27
N PRO A 41 10.92 1.20 -15.96
CA PRO A 41 10.07 1.88 -16.91
C PRO A 41 10.71 3.22 -17.29
N ALA A 42 10.92 3.41 -18.59
CA ALA A 42 11.54 4.60 -19.13
C ALA A 42 10.49 5.70 -19.33
N LEU A 43 10.06 6.43 -18.30
CA LEU A 43 9.27 7.66 -18.49
C LEU A 43 9.18 8.51 -17.20
N GLN A 44 10.09 9.48 -17.03
CA GLN A 44 10.05 10.46 -15.93
C GLN A 44 8.93 11.50 -16.06
N ASN A 45 8.48 11.84 -17.28
CA ASN A 45 7.58 12.99 -17.48
C ASN A 45 6.07 12.66 -17.37
N GLU A 46 5.67 11.39 -17.41
CA GLU A 46 4.27 10.95 -17.20
C GLU A 46 4.03 10.37 -15.79
N PHE A 47 5.05 10.43 -14.94
CA PHE A 47 5.11 9.69 -13.67
C PHE A 47 4.04 10.14 -12.67
N MET A 48 3.81 11.45 -12.53
CA MET A 48 2.78 12.00 -11.64
C MET A 48 1.37 11.50 -11.98
N TYR A 49 0.98 11.53 -13.26
CA TYR A 49 -0.35 11.12 -13.70
C TYR A 49 -0.55 9.61 -13.56
N LEU A 50 0.46 8.82 -13.94
CA LEU A 50 0.45 7.38 -13.75
C LEU A 50 0.32 7.04 -12.26
N PHE A 51 1.13 7.68 -11.41
CA PHE A 51 1.14 7.50 -9.97
C PHE A 51 -0.21 7.84 -9.33
N LEU A 52 -0.76 9.02 -9.63
CA LEU A 52 -2.04 9.46 -9.10
C LEU A 52 -3.18 8.55 -9.57
N SER A 53 -3.19 8.17 -10.85
CA SER A 53 -4.23 7.29 -11.41
C SER A 53 -4.22 5.90 -10.77
N HIS A 54 -3.03 5.32 -10.55
CA HIS A 54 -2.88 4.03 -9.85
C HIS A 54 -3.36 4.13 -8.41
N ASN A 55 -2.93 5.16 -7.68
CA ASN A 55 -3.30 5.35 -6.28
C ASN A 55 -4.79 5.63 -6.09
N ILE A 56 -5.39 6.46 -6.94
CA ILE A 56 -6.84 6.70 -6.93
C ILE A 56 -7.60 5.41 -7.26
N LYS A 57 -7.15 4.64 -8.25
CA LYS A 57 -7.78 3.36 -8.60
C LYS A 57 -7.77 2.40 -7.42
N ASN A 58 -6.62 2.25 -6.75
CA ASN A 58 -6.51 1.42 -5.55
C ASN A 58 -7.44 1.95 -4.46
N PHE A 59 -7.39 3.25 -4.15
CA PHE A 59 -8.29 3.87 -3.17
C PHE A 59 -9.77 3.59 -3.44
N VAL A 60 -10.23 3.79 -4.67
CA VAL A 60 -11.62 3.53 -5.08
C VAL A 60 -11.95 2.04 -4.95
N MET A 61 -11.02 1.16 -5.30
CA MET A 61 -11.18 -0.28 -5.13
C MET A 61 -11.39 -0.66 -3.67
N TYR A 62 -10.59 -0.12 -2.73
CA TYR A 62 -10.79 -0.38 -1.29
C TYR A 62 -12.05 0.29 -0.73
N LEU A 63 -12.50 1.40 -1.30
CA LEU A 63 -13.75 2.04 -0.90
C LEU A 63 -14.98 1.21 -1.32
N LEU A 64 -15.00 0.70 -2.55
CA LEU A 64 -16.17 0.02 -3.12
C LEU A 64 -16.15 -1.50 -2.89
N ALA A 65 -14.98 -2.13 -3.01
CA ALA A 65 -14.79 -3.56 -2.89
C ALA A 65 -14.35 -3.97 -1.47
N PHE A 66 -14.78 -3.22 -0.44
CA PHE A 66 -14.49 -3.53 0.95
C PHE A 66 -14.84 -4.97 1.39
N PRO A 67 -15.85 -5.68 0.82
CA PRO A 67 -16.13 -7.08 1.17
C PRO A 67 -14.98 -8.05 0.85
N ILE A 68 -14.14 -7.71 -0.13
CA ILE A 68 -12.97 -8.50 -0.53
C ILE A 68 -11.64 -7.83 -0.16
N SER A 69 -11.69 -6.79 0.68
CA SER A 69 -10.51 -5.98 1.08
C SER A 69 -9.37 -6.80 1.66
N LEU A 70 -9.67 -7.91 2.35
CA LEU A 70 -8.67 -8.85 2.86
C LEU A 70 -7.80 -9.40 1.72
N PHE A 71 -8.43 -9.89 0.64
CA PHE A 71 -7.74 -10.46 -0.50
C PHE A 71 -7.00 -9.39 -1.30
N LEU A 72 -7.64 -8.24 -1.51
CA LEU A 72 -7.00 -7.11 -2.18
C LEU A 72 -5.70 -6.73 -1.47
N GLN A 73 -5.72 -6.66 -0.14
CA GLN A 73 -4.56 -6.28 0.64
C GLN A 73 -3.45 -7.33 0.63
N LEU A 74 -3.79 -8.62 0.51
CA LEU A 74 -2.78 -9.66 0.29
C LEU A 74 -2.01 -9.43 -1.01
N PHE A 75 -2.71 -9.09 -2.09
CA PHE A 75 -2.08 -8.85 -3.39
C PHE A 75 -1.34 -7.52 -3.43
N ASP A 76 -1.96 -6.43 -2.99
CA ASP A 76 -1.34 -5.11 -3.06
C ASP A 76 -0.20 -4.98 -2.04
N PHE A 77 -0.50 -5.13 -0.75
CA PHE A 77 0.50 -4.89 0.29
C PHE A 77 1.55 -6.00 0.34
N GLY A 78 1.13 -7.25 0.16
CA GLY A 78 2.06 -8.38 0.04
C GLY A 78 2.89 -8.30 -1.24
N GLY A 79 2.28 -7.89 -2.36
CA GLY A 79 2.97 -7.64 -3.63
C GLY A 79 3.99 -6.51 -3.53
N SER A 80 3.66 -5.40 -2.87
CA SER A 80 4.62 -4.33 -2.59
C SER A 80 5.78 -4.83 -1.73
N ALA A 81 5.50 -5.56 -0.64
CA ALA A 81 6.56 -6.15 0.21
C ALA A 81 7.47 -7.10 -0.59
N PHE A 82 6.88 -7.94 -1.45
CA PHE A 82 7.60 -8.80 -2.36
C PHE A 82 8.50 -8.00 -3.32
N GLN A 83 7.95 -6.99 -4.00
CA GLN A 83 8.71 -6.17 -4.96
C GLN A 83 9.87 -5.41 -4.30
N ILE A 84 9.66 -4.89 -3.09
CA ILE A 84 10.72 -4.21 -2.31
C ILE A 84 11.83 -5.22 -1.95
N ALA A 85 11.46 -6.40 -1.45
CA ALA A 85 12.43 -7.44 -1.11
C ALA A 85 13.19 -7.96 -2.34
N MET A 86 12.52 -8.12 -3.48
CA MET A 86 13.17 -8.46 -4.75
C MET A 86 14.10 -7.36 -5.24
N SER A 87 13.68 -6.08 -5.18
CA SER A 87 14.52 -4.94 -5.51
C SER A 87 15.78 -4.92 -4.65
N TYR A 88 15.64 -5.19 -3.35
CA TYR A 88 16.76 -5.26 -2.42
C TYR A 88 17.77 -6.34 -2.84
N ARG A 89 17.28 -7.51 -3.28
CA ARG A 89 18.13 -8.62 -3.76
C ARG A 89 18.79 -8.33 -5.09
N ILE A 90 18.10 -7.68 -6.04
CA ILE A 90 18.57 -7.46 -7.41
C ILE A 90 19.46 -6.22 -7.52
N GLN A 91 19.05 -5.12 -6.90
CA GLN A 91 19.67 -3.80 -7.06
C GLN A 91 20.50 -3.38 -5.84
N GLY A 92 20.36 -4.09 -4.72
CA GLY A 92 21.00 -3.77 -3.46
C GLY A 92 20.21 -2.79 -2.58
N PRO A 93 20.64 -2.65 -1.30
CA PRO A 93 19.98 -1.80 -0.31
C PRO A 93 19.88 -0.33 -0.71
N ASP A 94 21.00 0.28 -1.12
CA ASP A 94 21.09 1.72 -1.34
C ASP A 94 20.21 2.17 -2.52
N ALA A 95 20.24 1.42 -3.62
CA ALA A 95 19.39 1.67 -4.79
C ALA A 95 17.91 1.47 -4.47
N THR A 96 17.58 0.46 -3.64
CA THR A 96 16.19 0.20 -3.24
C THR A 96 15.68 1.30 -2.31
N ILE A 97 16.44 1.67 -1.28
CA ILE A 97 16.03 2.70 -0.31
C ILE A 97 15.91 4.07 -0.98
N SER A 98 16.85 4.44 -1.85
CA SER A 98 16.80 5.74 -2.55
C SER A 98 15.58 5.86 -3.47
N ARG A 99 15.14 4.75 -4.10
CA ARG A 99 13.89 4.68 -4.88
C ARG A 99 12.64 4.57 -4.00
N LEU A 100 12.76 4.01 -2.80
CA LEU A 100 11.64 3.81 -1.89
C LEU A 100 11.30 5.07 -1.11
N ILE A 101 12.27 5.89 -0.72
CA ILE A 101 12.06 7.06 0.14
C ILE A 101 11.03 8.07 -0.43
N PRO A 102 11.07 8.42 -1.73
CA PRO A 102 10.06 9.31 -2.32
C PRO A 102 8.64 8.83 -2.03
N HIS A 103 8.39 7.53 -2.29
CA HIS A 103 7.09 6.88 -2.14
C HIS A 103 6.77 6.52 -0.66
N GLY A 104 7.79 6.17 0.11
CA GLY A 104 7.77 5.53 1.43
C GLY A 104 7.10 6.36 2.53
N LEU A 105 7.16 7.68 2.42
CA LEU A 105 6.83 8.57 3.52
C LEU A 105 5.33 8.90 3.61
N LEU A 106 4.67 9.07 2.47
CA LEU A 106 3.26 9.49 2.42
C LEU A 106 2.36 8.43 1.80
N GLU A 107 2.79 7.79 0.73
CA GLU A 107 1.97 6.82 0.01
C GLU A 107 1.73 5.57 0.84
N PHE A 108 2.79 4.94 1.35
CA PHE A 108 2.67 3.70 2.13
C PHE A 108 1.83 3.86 3.40
N PRO A 109 2.04 4.89 4.25
CA PRO A 109 1.17 5.10 5.41
C PRO A 109 -0.28 5.36 5.01
N ASN A 110 -0.53 6.11 3.94
CA ASN A 110 -1.88 6.38 3.48
C ASN A 110 -2.56 5.15 2.87
N MET A 111 -1.80 4.33 2.15
CA MET A 111 -2.23 3.03 1.64
C MET A 111 -2.68 2.13 2.79
N LEU A 112 -1.82 1.94 3.79
CA LEU A 112 -2.17 1.18 4.98
C LEU A 112 -3.39 1.76 5.71
N PHE A 113 -3.56 3.07 5.68
CA PHE A 113 -4.68 3.75 6.30
C PHE A 113 -6.01 3.44 5.58
N TYR A 114 -6.10 3.65 4.25
CA TYR A 114 -7.36 3.40 3.54
C TYR A 114 -7.70 1.91 3.39
N GLN A 115 -6.68 1.04 3.30
CA GLN A 115 -6.86 -0.42 3.35
C GLN A 115 -7.39 -0.85 4.72
N GLY A 116 -6.82 -0.30 5.80
CA GLY A 116 -7.26 -0.54 7.16
C GLY A 116 -8.67 -0.04 7.42
N MET A 117 -9.04 1.13 6.89
CA MET A 117 -10.42 1.62 6.93
C MET A 117 -11.39 0.67 6.22
N SER A 118 -11.00 0.14 5.06
CA SER A 118 -11.80 -0.83 4.31
C SER A 118 -12.06 -2.10 5.11
N GLN A 119 -11.02 -2.69 5.71
CA GLN A 119 -11.18 -3.84 6.61
C GLN A 119 -11.96 -3.49 7.88
N TYR A 120 -11.82 -2.27 8.39
CA TYR A 120 -12.58 -1.83 9.57
C TYR A 120 -14.07 -1.67 9.28
N VAL A 121 -14.41 -1.18 8.09
CA VAL A 121 -15.79 -1.14 7.59
C VAL A 121 -16.32 -2.56 7.42
N LEU A 122 -15.52 -3.49 6.92
CA LEU A 122 -15.87 -4.91 6.88
C LEU A 122 -16.11 -5.49 8.29
N PHE A 123 -15.29 -5.13 9.26
CA PHE A 123 -15.36 -5.61 10.64
C PHE A 123 -16.57 -5.09 11.43
N LEU A 124 -16.99 -3.83 11.20
CA LEU A 124 -18.06 -3.19 11.99
C LEU A 124 -19.34 -2.85 11.20
N GLY A 125 -19.31 -2.85 9.87
CA GLY A 125 -20.43 -2.47 9.02
C GLY A 125 -20.77 -0.97 9.00
N LEU A 126 -19.85 -0.08 9.40
CA LEU A 126 -20.14 1.36 9.63
C LEU A 126 -19.41 2.31 8.67
N MET A 127 -19.81 2.34 7.40
CA MET A 127 -19.16 3.17 6.37
C MET A 127 -19.36 4.69 6.57
N LYS A 128 -20.57 5.13 6.96
CA LYS A 128 -20.93 6.57 7.03
C LYS A 128 -20.01 7.41 7.92
N LYS A 129 -19.49 6.84 9.01
CA LYS A 129 -18.60 7.55 9.96
C LYS A 129 -17.16 7.67 9.46
N MET A 130 -16.79 6.92 8.43
CA MET A 130 -15.43 6.88 7.88
C MET A 130 -15.24 7.82 6.68
N ILE A 131 -16.31 8.42 6.15
CA ILE A 131 -16.26 9.34 5.00
C ILE A 131 -15.22 10.47 5.21
N PRO A 132 -15.15 11.17 6.36
CA PRO A 132 -14.14 12.22 6.54
C PRO A 132 -12.69 11.70 6.45
N LEU A 133 -12.46 10.46 6.88
CA LEU A 133 -11.14 9.84 6.83
C LEU A 133 -10.77 9.40 5.41
N TYR A 134 -11.74 8.94 4.62
CA TYR A 134 -11.57 8.68 3.20
C TYR A 134 -11.24 9.98 2.42
N VAL A 135 -11.90 11.10 2.75
CA VAL A 135 -11.57 12.41 2.16
C VAL A 135 -10.14 12.84 2.51
N LEU A 136 -9.75 12.70 3.78
CA LEU A 136 -8.37 12.97 4.21
C LEU A 136 -7.36 12.12 3.41
N SER A 137 -7.67 10.84 3.21
CA SER A 137 -6.80 9.94 2.45
C SER A 137 -6.65 10.36 0.99
N ILE A 138 -7.71 10.83 0.33
CA ILE A 138 -7.62 11.42 -1.03
C ILE A 138 -6.72 12.65 -1.04
N ILE A 139 -6.84 13.54 -0.06
CA ILE A 139 -5.99 14.74 0.03
C ILE A 139 -4.52 14.33 0.14
N VAL A 140 -4.21 13.33 0.97
CA VAL A 140 -2.85 12.81 1.10
C VAL A 140 -2.34 12.21 -0.22
N LEU A 141 -3.18 11.50 -0.99
CA LEU A 141 -2.78 10.98 -2.31
C LEU A 141 -2.44 12.09 -3.30
N ILE A 142 -3.21 13.18 -3.31
CA ILE A 142 -2.94 14.32 -4.18
C ILE A 142 -1.62 14.98 -3.79
N ILE A 143 -1.39 15.21 -2.49
CA ILE A 143 -0.14 15.79 -1.99
C ILE A 143 1.05 14.89 -2.32
N ALA A 144 0.93 13.57 -2.11
CA ALA A 144 1.96 12.61 -2.44
C ALA A 144 2.29 12.66 -3.93
N ALA A 145 1.30 12.61 -4.81
CA ALA A 145 1.50 12.68 -6.25
C ALA A 145 2.17 13.99 -6.71
N MET A 146 1.81 15.13 -6.11
CA MET A 146 2.45 16.40 -6.42
C MET A 146 3.94 16.40 -6.05
N LEU A 147 4.29 15.83 -4.89
CA LEU A 147 5.68 15.71 -4.47
C LEU A 147 6.47 14.78 -5.39
N GLU A 148 5.87 13.65 -5.80
CA GLU A 148 6.47 12.71 -6.76
C GLU A 148 6.77 13.34 -8.12
N GLY A 149 5.94 14.28 -8.59
CA GLY A 149 6.20 15.01 -9.83
C GLY A 149 7.45 15.91 -9.80
N HIS A 150 8.10 16.04 -8.63
CA HIS A 150 9.31 16.86 -8.43
C HIS A 150 10.58 16.05 -8.15
N PHE A 151 10.49 14.72 -8.01
CA PHE A 151 11.62 13.80 -7.81
C PHE A 151 11.95 13.01 -9.09
#